data_AF-A0A533BJD4-F1
#
_entry.id   AF-A0A533BJD4-F1
#
_cell.length_a   1.000
_cell.length_b   1.000
_cell.length_c   1.000
_cell.angle_alpha   90.00
_cell.angle_beta   90.00
_cell.angle_gamma   90.00
#
_symmetry.space_group_name_H-M   'P 1'
#
loop_
_entity.id
_entity.type
_entity.pdbx_description
1 polymer ?
#
loop_
_entity_poly.entity_id
_entity_poly.type
_entity_poly.pdbx_seq_one_letter_code
_entity_poly.pdbx_strand_id
1 'polypeptide(L)'
;MEEARSMDVLEVLVCSVGVAYGLLLAYGLKQEWRWITDPPEWTSVIYFPTVVKMIWGPKHVRSVAYLTAYGALVMSLICLVQSVVGSF
;
A
#
# COMPACT_ATOMS: atom_id res chain seq x y z
N MET A 1 5.80 23.88 20.11
CA MET A 1 5.98 22.56 20.77
C MET A 1 4.81 21.62 20.48
N GLU A 2 3.55 22.07 20.56
CA GLU A 2 2.37 21.23 20.23
C GLU A 2 2.26 20.84 18.74
N GLU A 3 2.56 21.75 17.81
CA GLU A 3 2.49 21.46 16.37
C GLU A 3 3.47 20.37 15.93
N ALA A 4 4.71 20.40 16.42
CA ALA A 4 5.72 19.38 16.12
C ALA A 4 5.26 17.98 16.60
N ARG A 5 4.75 17.89 17.83
CA ARG A 5 4.22 16.63 18.38
C ARG A 5 2.99 16.14 17.60
N SER A 6 2.13 17.05 17.14
CA SER A 6 0.97 16.71 16.30
C SER A 6 1.40 16.13 14.95
N MET A 7 2.45 16.70 14.34
CA MET A 7 3.04 16.20 13.10
C MET A 7 3.66 14.81 13.27
N ASP A 8 4.40 14.55 14.34
CA ASP A 8 5.01 13.23 14.61
C ASP A 8 3.94 12.14 14.79
N VAL A 9 2.87 12.44 15.52
CA VAL A 9 1.75 11.51 15.72
C VAL A 9 1.02 11.23 14.40
N LEU A 10 0.80 12.27 13.58
CA LEU A 10 0.18 12.12 12.27
C LEU A 10 1.05 11.24 11.35
N GLU A 11 2.36 11.43 11.36
CA GLU A 11 3.30 10.66 10.56
C GLU A 11 3.26 9.17 10.94
N VAL A 12 3.38 8.86 12.24
CA VAL A 12 3.27 7.48 12.75
C VAL A 12 1.94 6.84 12.35
N LEU A 13 0.83 7.58 12.47
CA LEU A 13 -0.49 7.10 12.06
C LEU A 13 -0.53 6.78 10.56
N VAL A 14 -0.06 7.69 9.71
CA VAL A 14 -0.03 7.48 8.25
C VAL A 14 0.86 6.29 7.88
N CYS A 15 2.06 6.18 8.43
CA CYS A 15 2.94 5.05 8.17
C CYS A 15 2.31 3.73 8.63
N SER A 16 1.66 3.70 9.81
CA SER A 16 1.00 2.51 10.35
C SER A 16 -0.19 2.04 9.50
N VAL A 17 -1.00 2.98 8.98
CA VAL A 17 -2.08 2.69 8.02
C VAL A 17 -1.49 2.13 6.73
N GLY A 18 -0.38 2.68 6.25
CA GLY A 18 0.35 2.16 5.08
C GLY A 18 0.82 0.72 5.27
N VAL A 19 1.37 0.39 6.44
CA VAL A 19 1.79 -0.99 6.79
C VAL A 19 0.58 -1.92 6.80
N ALA A 20 -0.52 -1.53 7.45
CA ALA A 20 -1.74 -2.32 7.49
C ALA A 20 -2.32 -2.56 6.09
N TYR A 21 -2.33 -1.53 5.24
CA TYR A 21 -2.77 -1.62 3.86
C TYR A 21 -1.87 -2.55 3.02
N GLY A 22 -0.54 -2.40 3.13
CA GLY A 22 0.41 -3.27 2.45
C GLY A 22 0.28 -4.75 2.85
N LEU A 23 0.08 -5.02 4.15
CA LEU A 23 -0.19 -6.36 4.67
C LEU A 23 -1.51 -6.92 4.13
N LEU A 24 -2.57 -6.11 4.10
CA LEU A 24 -3.87 -6.51 3.58
C LEU A 24 -3.80 -6.86 2.09
N LEU A 25 -3.06 -6.08 1.29
CA LEU A 25 -2.81 -6.39 -0.12
C LEU A 25 -2.00 -7.68 -0.29
N ALA A 26 -0.90 -7.85 0.46
CA ALA A 26 -0.08 -9.05 0.40
C ALA A 26 -0.88 -10.31 0.81
N TYR A 27 -1.70 -10.20 1.85
CA TYR A 27 -2.60 -11.26 2.28
C TYR A 27 -3.67 -11.57 1.23
N GLY A 28 -4.29 -10.54 0.66
CA GLY A 28 -5.30 -10.71 -0.38
C GLY A 28 -4.74 -11.32 -1.68
N LEU A 29 -3.48 -11.02 -2.02
CA LEU A 29 -2.76 -11.69 -3.11
C LEU A 29 -2.53 -13.17 -2.83
N LYS A 30 -2.16 -13.51 -1.59
CA LYS A 30 -1.98 -14.91 -1.15
C LYS A 30 -3.31 -15.68 -1.18
N GLN A 31 -4.41 -15.02 -0.83
CA GLN A 31 -5.77 -15.58 -0.88
C GLN A 31 -6.44 -15.47 -2.25
N GLU A 32 -5.72 -14.97 -3.26
CA GLU A 32 -6.21 -14.79 -4.63
C GLU A 32 -7.55 -14.02 -4.71
N TRP A 33 -7.71 -12.98 -3.88
CA TRP A 33 -8.90 -12.13 -3.90
C TRP A 33 -9.12 -11.54 -5.30
N ARG A 34 -10.29 -11.82 -5.89
CA ARG A 34 -10.61 -11.42 -7.27
C ARG A 34 -10.47 -9.92 -7.51
N TRP A 35 -10.80 -9.08 -6.52
CA TRP A 35 -10.67 -7.63 -6.68
C TRP A 35 -9.21 -7.14 -6.76
N ILE A 36 -8.23 -7.95 -6.36
CA ILE A 36 -6.79 -7.65 -6.44
C ILE A 36 -6.18 -8.26 -7.72
N THR A 37 -6.51 -9.52 -8.00
CA THR A 37 -5.96 -10.27 -9.14
C THR A 37 -6.64 -9.95 -10.46
N ASP A 38 -7.91 -9.54 -10.40
CA ASP A 38 -8.73 -9.12 -11.54
C ASP A 38 -9.65 -7.93 -11.14
N PRO A 39 -9.05 -6.75 -10.84
CA PRO A 39 -9.80 -5.62 -10.34
C PRO A 39 -10.84 -5.12 -11.35
N PRO A 40 -12.01 -4.66 -10.88
CA PRO A 40 -12.98 -4.00 -11.73
C PRO A 40 -12.49 -2.61 -12.13
N GLU A 41 -12.84 -2.16 -13.34
CA GLU A 41 -12.27 -0.97 -13.98
C GLU A 41 -12.44 0.33 -13.17
N TRP A 42 -13.54 0.47 -12.43
CA TRP A 42 -13.80 1.65 -11.58
C TRP A 42 -12.77 1.84 -10.44
N THR A 43 -11.98 0.81 -10.11
CA THR A 43 -10.95 0.89 -9.07
C THR A 43 -9.65 1.55 -9.54
N SER A 44 -9.55 1.95 -10.81
CA SER A 44 -8.35 2.60 -11.38
C SER A 44 -7.93 3.88 -10.64
N VAL A 45 -8.88 4.54 -9.97
CA VAL A 45 -8.63 5.75 -9.17
C VAL A 45 -7.83 5.45 -7.89
N ILE A 46 -7.96 4.24 -7.35
CA ILE A 46 -7.44 3.88 -6.02
C ILE A 46 -6.45 2.70 -6.06
N TYR A 47 -6.40 1.96 -7.17
CA TYR A 47 -5.62 0.74 -7.30
C TYR A 47 -4.87 0.72 -8.63
N PHE A 48 -3.57 1.01 -8.57
CA PHE A 48 -2.71 1.11 -9.76
C PHE A 48 -2.71 -0.15 -10.66
N PRO A 49 -2.75 -1.39 -10.14
CA PRO A 49 -2.82 -2.58 -11.00
C PRO A 49 -4.06 -2.62 -11.91
N THR A 50 -5.14 -1.89 -11.59
CA THR A 50 -6.29 -1.72 -12.48
C THR A 50 -5.95 -0.92 -13.72
N VAL A 51 -5.10 0.11 -13.61
CA VAL A 51 -4.60 0.86 -14.77
C VAL A 51 -3.76 -0.07 -15.65
N VAL A 52 -2.96 -0.94 -15.03
CA VAL A 52 -2.18 -1.94 -15.78
C VAL A 52 -3.08 -2.91 -16.55
N LYS A 53 -4.19 -3.35 -15.93
CA LYS A 53 -5.21 -4.16 -16.58
C LYS A 53 -5.78 -3.48 -17.82
N MET A 54 -6.11 -2.19 -17.72
CA MET A 54 -6.71 -1.43 -18.81
C MET A 54 -5.77 -1.24 -20.02
N ILE A 55 -4.46 -1.04 -19.77
CA ILE A 55 -3.50 -0.72 -20.83
C ILE A 55 -2.85 -1.98 -21.42
N TRP A 56 -2.43 -2.93 -20.58
CA TRP A 56 -1.66 -4.12 -20.99
C TRP A 56 -2.43 -5.44 -20.84
N GLY A 57 -3.68 -5.40 -20.37
CA GLY A 57 -4.51 -6.58 -20.15
C GLY A 57 -4.25 -7.29 -18.82
N PRO A 58 -5.02 -8.36 -18.52
CA PRO A 58 -5.03 -9.01 -17.21
C PRO A 58 -3.74 -9.79 -16.89
N LYS A 59 -2.94 -10.14 -17.91
CA LYS A 59 -1.75 -10.99 -17.76
C LYS A 59 -0.69 -10.40 -16.82
N HIS A 60 -0.62 -9.07 -16.71
CA HIS A 60 0.42 -8.38 -15.92
C HIS A 60 -0.06 -7.90 -14.55
N VAL A 61 -1.37 -7.98 -14.29
CA VAL A 61 -1.99 -7.47 -13.06
C VAL A 61 -1.40 -8.15 -11.84
N ARG A 62 -1.26 -9.48 -11.84
CA ARG A 62 -0.75 -10.23 -10.68
C ARG A 62 0.69 -9.83 -10.32
N SER A 63 1.57 -9.72 -11.31
CA SER A 63 2.97 -9.34 -11.08
C SER A 63 3.08 -7.90 -10.58
N VAL A 64 2.33 -6.98 -11.16
CA VAL A 64 2.33 -5.58 -10.71
C VAL A 64 1.69 -5.46 -9.34
N ALA A 65 0.61 -6.18 -9.06
CA ALA A 65 -0.03 -6.20 -7.74
C ALA A 65 0.93 -6.68 -6.66
N TYR A 66 1.77 -7.69 -6.93
CA TYR A 66 2.84 -8.09 -6.01
C TYR A 66 3.85 -6.98 -5.77
N LEU A 67 4.32 -6.31 -6.84
CA LEU A 67 5.23 -5.17 -6.71
C LEU A 67 4.60 -4.03 -5.90
N THR A 68 3.34 -3.70 -6.16
CA THR A 68 2.61 -2.65 -5.45
C THR A 68 2.42 -3.01 -3.97
N ALA A 69 2.00 -4.24 -3.68
CA ALA A 69 1.74 -4.69 -2.30
C ALA A 69 3.02 -4.70 -1.46
N TYR A 70 4.07 -5.36 -1.93
CA TYR A 70 5.33 -5.45 -1.19
C TYR A 70 6.10 -4.14 -1.21
N GLY A 71 6.08 -3.39 -2.32
CA GLY A 71 6.68 -2.06 -2.41
C GLY A 71 6.06 -1.08 -1.43
N ALA A 72 4.72 -1.02 -1.38
CA ALA A 72 4.01 -0.19 -0.40
C ALA A 72 4.33 -0.63 1.04
N LEU A 73 4.31 -1.93 1.31
CA LEU A 73 4.61 -2.47 2.65
C LEU A 73 6.03 -2.08 3.11
N VAL A 74 7.04 -2.26 2.27
CA VAL A 74 8.43 -1.92 2.60
C VAL A 74 8.58 -0.43 2.85
N MET A 75 8.04 0.42 1.97
CA MET A 75 8.12 1.87 2.14
C MET A 75 7.41 2.34 3.41
N SER A 76 6.24 1.78 3.73
CA SER A 76 5.52 2.11 4.96
C SER A 76 6.21 1.59 6.21
N LEU A 77 6.91 0.46 6.15
CA LEU A 77 7.74 -0.03 7.26
C LEU A 77 8.94 0.88 7.49
N ILE A 78 9.63 1.32 6.43
CA ILE A 78 10.74 2.28 6.54
C ILE A 78 10.25 3.58 7.17
N CYS A 79 9.14 4.12 6.66
CA CYS A 79 8.43 5.29 7.20
C CYS A 79 8.19 5.10 8.71
N LEU A 80 7.52 4.01 9.10
CA LEU A 80 7.16 3.76 10.49
C LEU A 80 8.39 3.64 11.40
N VAL A 81 9.44 2.94 10.96
CA VAL A 81 10.69 2.81 11.72
C VAL A 81 11.35 4.17 11.89
N GLN A 82 11.42 4.99 10.84
CA GLN A 82 12.01 6.32 10.91
C GLN A 82 11.21 7.25 11.83
N SER A 83 9.88 7.27 11.72
CA SER A 83 9.04 8.11 12.59
C SER A 83 9.12 7.66 14.04
N VAL A 84 9.14 6.35 14.31
CA VAL A 84 9.26 5.83 15.68
C VAL A 84 10.64 6.14 16.26
N VAL A 85 11.72 5.87 15.52
CA VAL A 85 13.09 6.12 16.01
C VAL A 85 13.36 7.62 16.17
N GLY A 86 12.85 8.47 15.26
CA GLY A 86 12.99 9.91 15.35
C GLY A 86 12.15 10.57 16.45
N SER A 87 11.15 9.85 16.99
CA SER A 87 10.31 10.32 18.10
C SER A 87 10.94 10.09 19.49
N PHE A 88 12.06 9.36 19.58
CA PHE A 88 12.82 9.11 20.82
C PHE A 88 14.03 10.04 20.94
#